data_AF-A0A0G1FEB7-F1
#
_entry.id   AF-A0A0G1FEB7-F1
#
_cell.length_a   1.000
_cell.length_b   1.000
_cell.length_c   1.000
_cell.angle_alpha   90.00
_cell.angle_beta   90.00
_cell.angle_gamma   90.00
#
_symmetry.space_group_name_H-M   'P 1'
#
loop_
_entity.id
_entity.type
_entity.pdbx_description
1 polymer ?
#
loop_
_entity_poly.entity_id
_entity_poly.type
_entity_poly.pdbx_seq_one_letter_code
_entity_poly.pdbx_strand_id
1 'polypeptide(L)' 'WFIGWVTGGTGGISRIPLKGRVRMLIGPGDVEFFAIENGRQITLLKGGRGKIGQGGPYGKLPLL' A
#
# COMPACT_ATOMS: atom_id res chain seq x y z
N TRP A 1 10.17 -6.11 3.13
CA TRP A 1 9.06 -5.62 3.97
C TRP A 1 7.70 -6.16 3.51
N PHE A 2 6.69 -6.06 4.37
CA PHE A 2 5.29 -6.45 4.15
C PHE A 2 4.38 -5.23 4.28
N ILE A 3 3.27 -5.21 3.53
CA ILE A 3 2.25 -4.16 3.66
C ILE A 3 1.15 -4.62 4.61
N GLY A 4 0.75 -3.74 5.52
CA GLY A 4 -0.43 -3.90 6.35
C GLY A 4 -1.45 -2.79 6.11
N TRP A 5 -2.68 -3.05 6.53
CA TRP A 5 -3.78 -2.11 6.46
C TRP A 5 -4.60 -2.12 7.76
N VAL A 6 -5.21 -0.98 8.09
CA VAL A 6 -6.19 -0.86 9.18
C VAL A 6 -7.40 -0.05 8.73
N THR A 7 -8.60 -0.47 9.17
CA THR A 7 -9.86 0.28 9.05
C THR A 7 -10.79 -0.08 10.20
N GLY A 8 -11.35 0.94 10.87
CA GLY A 8 -12.43 0.75 11.86
C GLY A 8 -12.12 -0.25 12.99
N GLY A 9 -10.86 -0.37 13.41
CA GLY A 9 -10.43 -1.30 14.46
C GLY A 9 -10.04 -2.71 13.98
N THR A 10 -10.25 -3.03 12.71
CA THR A 10 -9.77 -4.27 12.08
C THR A 10 -8.54 -3.98 11.23
N GLY A 11 -7.61 -4.93 11.16
CA GLY A 11 -6.45 -4.81 10.31
C GLY A 11 -5.91 -6.14 9.85
N GLY A 12 -4.96 -6.09 8.93
CA GLY A 12 -4.31 -7.28 8.38
C GLY A 12 -2.94 -6.95 7.81
N ILE A 13 -2.12 -7.99 7.67
CA ILE A 13 -0.79 -7.90 7.05
C ILE A 13 -0.76 -8.86 5.87
N SER A 14 -0.43 -8.35 4.68
CA SER A 14 -0.13 -9.19 3.53
C SER A 14 1.19 -9.91 3.76
N ARG A 15 1.19 -11.25 3.70
CA ARG A 15 2.42 -12.06 3.80
C ARG A 15 3.19 -12.16 2.47
N ILE A 16 2.84 -11.34 1.49
CA ILE A 16 3.59 -11.26 0.22
C ILE A 16 4.77 -10.30 0.44
N PRO A 17 6.01 -10.78 0.34
CA PRO A 17 7.18 -9.93 0.52
C PRO A 17 7.28 -8.93 -0.64
N LEU A 18 7.39 -7.65 -0.30
CA LEU A 18 7.53 -6.57 -1.26
C LEU A 18 9.01 -6.14 -1.37
N LYS A 19 9.45 -5.85 -2.59
CA LYS A 19 10.83 -5.44 -2.91
C LYS A 19 10.96 -3.99 -3.42
N GLY A 20 9.87 -3.21 -3.41
CA GLY A 20 9.82 -1.89 -4.05
C GLY A 20 8.39 -1.38 -4.23
N ARG A 21 8.17 -0.51 -5.23
CA ARG A 21 6.90 0.25 -5.38
C ARG A 21 5.73 -0.66 -5.71
N VAL A 22 4.62 -0.45 -5.02
CA VAL A 22 3.36 -1.17 -5.22
C VAL A 22 2.19 -0.21 -5.36
N ARG A 23 1.10 -0.67 -5.98
CA ARG A 23 -0.21 -0.01 -5.94
C ARG A 23 -1.14 -0.84 -5.07
N MET A 24 -1.83 -0.16 -4.15
CA MET A 24 -2.85 -0.78 -3.32
C MET A 24 -4.22 -0.29 -3.79
N LEU A 25 -5.15 -1.24 -3.95
CA LEU A 25 -6.55 -0.89 -4.12
C LEU A 25 -7.13 -0.53 -2.75
N ILE A 26 -7.79 0.61 -2.69
CA ILE A 26 -8.59 1.00 -1.53
C ILE A 26 -10.04 0.67 -1.83
N GLY A 27 -10.72 0.07 -0.85
CA GLY A 27 -12.16 -0.12 -0.90
C GLY A 27 -12.91 1.22 -0.78
N PRO A 28 -14.25 1.18 -0.64
CA PRO A 28 -15.07 2.37 -0.48
C PRO A 28 -14.87 3.10 0.87
N GLY A 29 -14.26 2.44 1.86
CA GLY A 29 -14.00 3.01 3.18
C GLY A 29 -12.60 3.61 3.32
N ASP A 30 -12.44 4.40 4.38
CA ASP A 30 -11.14 4.92 4.78
C ASP A 30 -10.24 3.78 5.26
N VAL A 31 -9.03 3.73 4.72
CA VAL A 31 -8.02 2.73 5.07
C VAL A 31 -6.66 3.41 5.18
N GLU A 32 -5.94 3.06 6.25
CA GLU A 32 -4.55 3.46 6.43
C GLU A 32 -3.63 2.29 6.15
N PHE A 33 -2.48 2.59 5.57
CA PHE A 33 -1.46 1.60 5.25
C PHE A 33 -0.20 1.83 6.07
N PHE A 34 0.42 0.72 6.48
CA PHE A 34 1.70 0.71 7.17
C PHE A 34 2.59 -0.39 6.59
N ALA A 35 3.90 -0.26 6.78
CA ALA A 35 4.86 -1.25 6.32
C ALA A 35 5.58 -1.88 7.52
N ILE A 36 5.85 -3.18 7.45
CA ILE A 36 6.60 -3.91 8.47
C ILE A 36 7.82 -4.59 7.84
N GLU A 37 8.95 -4.52 8.52
CA GLU A 37 10.15 -5.29 8.21
C GLU A 37 10.74 -5.83 9.50
N ASN A 38 11.00 -7.14 9.54
CA ASN A 38 11.57 -7.82 10.72
C ASN A 38 10.82 -7.51 12.03
N GLY A 39 9.48 -7.50 11.98
CA GLY A 39 8.62 -7.22 13.14
C GLY A 39 8.57 -5.75 13.56
N ARG A 40 9.24 -4.83 12.84
CA ARG A 40 9.24 -3.40 13.12
C ARG A 40 8.47 -2.65 12.04
N GLN A 41 7.66 -1.68 12.45
CA GLN A 41 7.05 -0.76 11.51
C GLN A 41 8.12 0.13 10.88
N ILE A 42 8.05 0.30 9.57
CA ILE A 42 8.92 1.19 8.79
C ILE A 42 8.10 2.31 8.14
N THR A 43 8.75 3.42 7.82
CA THR A 43 8.11 4.56 7.16
C THR A 43 7.64 4.16 5.75
N LEU A 44 6.37 4.41 5.47
CA LEU A 44 5.79 4.24 4.15
C LEU A 44 5.70 5.60 3.45
N LEU A 45 6.22 5.69 2.23
CA LEU A 45 6.13 6.88 1.40
C LEU A 45 4.96 6.76 0.42
N LYS A 46 3.95 7.60 0.59
CA LYS A 46 2.80 7.68 -0.32
C LYS A 46 3.21 8.42 -1.60
N GLY A 47 3.40 7.68 -2.68
CA GLY A 47 3.72 8.26 -4.00
C GLY A 47 2.57 9.06 -4.61
N GLY A 48 1.30 8.68 -4.35
CA GLY A 48 0.14 9.40 -4.86
C GLY A 48 -1.18 8.64 -4.66
N ARG A 49 -2.29 9.21 -5.14
CA ARG A 49 -3.59 8.55 -5.29
C ARG A 49 -3.99 8.54 -6.77
N GLY A 50 -4.80 7.58 -7.17
CA GLY A 50 -5.33 7.47 -8.53
C GLY A 50 -6.61 6.62 -8.55
N LYS A 51 -7.20 6.48 -9.73
CA LYS A 51 -8.42 5.69 -9.95
C LYS A 51 -8.13 4.57 -10.93
N ILE A 52 -8.74 3.40 -10.74
CA ILE A 52 -8.63 2.28 -11.69
C ILE A 52 -9.10 2.74 -13.07
N GLY A 53 -8.36 2.37 -14.11
CA GLY A 53 -8.60 2.81 -15.49
C GLY A 53 -8.12 4.25 -15.80
N GLN A 54 -7.69 5.01 -14.79
CA GLN A 54 -7.13 6.35 -14.96
C GLN A 54 -5.69 6.36 -14.43
N GLY A 55 -4.74 5.98 -15.30
CA GLY A 55 -3.34 5.80 -14.93
C GLY A 55 -2.70 7.02 -14.27
N GLY A 56 -3.17 8.23 -14.60
CA GLY A 56 -2.69 9.48 -14.00
C GLY A 56 -1.17 9.68 -14.15
N PRO A 57 -0.58 10.58 -13.35
CA PRO A 57 0.87 10.88 -13.41
C PRO A 57 1.77 9.68 -13.09
N TYR A 58 1.25 8.73 -12.31
CA TYR A 58 1.99 7.57 -11.83
C TYR A 58 1.78 6.32 -12.70
N GLY A 59 1.03 6.44 -13.81
CA GLY A 59 0.63 5.34 -14.68
C GLY A 59 1.80 4.55 -15.26
N LYS A 60 2.89 5.25 -15.57
CA LYS A 60 4.13 4.70 -16.15
C LYS A 60 5.18 4.26 -15.12
N LEU A 61 4.91 4.41 -13.82
CA LEU A 61 5.85 3.95 -12.82
C LEU A 61 5.89 2.41 -12.83
N PRO A 62 7.08 1.80 -13.01
CA PRO A 62 7.21 0.35 -12.91
C PRO A 62 6.81 -0.10 -11.50
N LEU A 63 6.00 -1.14 -11.46
CA LEU A 63 5.61 -1.83 -10.23
C LEU A 63 6.40 -3.14 -10.17
N LEU A 64 6.51 -3.68 -8.96
CA LEU A 64 6.97 -5.05 -8.73
C LEU A 64 5.86 -6.07 -8.93
#